data_AF-A0A833GK15-F1
#
_entry.id   AF-A0A833GK15-F1
#
_cell.length_a   1.000
_cell.length_b   1.000
_cell.length_c   1.000
_cell.angle_alpha   90.00
_cell.angle_beta   90.00
_cell.angle_gamma   90.00
#
_symmetry.space_group_name_H-M   'P 1'
#
loop_
_entity.id
_entity.type
_entity.pdbx_description
1 polymer ?
#
loop_
_entity_poly.entity_id
_entity_poly.type
_entity_poly.pdbx_seq_one_letter_code
_entity_poly.pdbx_strand_id
1 'polypeptide(L)'
;MKRIHPLLPLLLALAPGMVLAAGSGTVYHDGHATALAHAYAYRTPDPFDKDKQITRIVFTDRAIDAAAVRDAANRDDAIDEQLHGATRVDLNLEADGSVQNINTRIGDSSGSQSGSGWYTLTLKRNDDKRVEGSFHSNDESEKKSGRYYDLTFALDLPAAPDLGAALPADGGAQGKAYLAHLAALRKGDIDALAATMTKARAEQLLSHRNDPDFKMMFEFIQGQALREPKYVKGNSKGDRATLEYRGKDGDGNEVKSTVSMLREGGAWKLEKESTSNSLD
;
A
#
# COMPACT_ATOMS: atom_id res chain seq x y z
N MET A 1 -67.19 -23.57 -20.09
CA MET A 1 -66.92 -22.56 -19.04
C MET A 1 -66.20 -23.23 -17.88
N LYS A 2 -64.90 -22.94 -17.69
CA LYS A 2 -64.17 -23.04 -16.42
C LYS A 2 -62.84 -22.30 -16.61
N ARG A 3 -62.70 -21.18 -15.88
CA ARG A 3 -61.55 -20.27 -15.89
C ARG A 3 -60.41 -20.91 -15.08
N ILE A 4 -59.20 -20.93 -15.61
CA ILE A 4 -57.98 -21.23 -14.85
C ILE A 4 -57.06 -20.01 -15.00
N HIS A 5 -56.68 -19.44 -13.86
CA HIS A 5 -55.85 -18.24 -13.74
C HIS A 5 -54.38 -18.56 -14.04
N PRO A 6 -53.60 -17.64 -14.64
CA PRO A 6 -52.17 -17.82 -14.76
C PRO A 6 -51.47 -17.48 -13.44
N LEU A 7 -50.63 -18.41 -12.96
CA LEU A 7 -49.66 -18.17 -11.89
C LEU A 7 -48.57 -17.21 -12.40
N LEU A 8 -48.35 -16.14 -11.65
CA LEU A 8 -47.23 -15.21 -11.82
C LEU A 8 -46.02 -15.77 -11.02
N PRO A 9 -44.84 -15.98 -11.63
CA PRO A 9 -43.66 -16.36 -10.86
C PRO A 9 -43.06 -15.11 -10.21
N LEU A 10 -42.98 -15.14 -8.88
CA LEU A 10 -42.30 -14.16 -8.04
C LEU A 10 -40.78 -14.26 -8.29
N LEU A 11 -40.19 -13.27 -8.97
CA LEU A 11 -38.73 -13.13 -9.03
C LEU A 11 -38.22 -12.71 -7.64
N LEU A 12 -37.54 -13.63 -6.97
CA LEU A 12 -36.77 -13.35 -5.77
C LEU A 12 -35.47 -12.66 -6.20
N ALA A 13 -35.41 -11.33 -6.09
CA ALA A 13 -34.17 -10.59 -6.29
C ALA A 13 -33.20 -10.89 -5.14
N LEU A 14 -32.15 -11.67 -5.41
CA LEU A 14 -30.97 -11.72 -4.55
C LEU A 14 -30.29 -10.34 -4.63
N ALA A 15 -30.51 -9.50 -3.61
CA ALA A 15 -29.63 -8.37 -3.40
C ALA A 15 -28.26 -8.91 -2.97
N PRO A 16 -27.15 -8.55 -3.63
CA PRO A 16 -25.82 -8.83 -3.11
C PRO A 16 -25.68 -8.11 -1.77
N GLY A 17 -25.51 -8.87 -0.70
CA GLY A 17 -25.22 -8.32 0.61
C GLY A 17 -23.93 -7.51 0.52
N MET A 18 -24.04 -6.19 0.70
CA MET A 18 -22.89 -5.37 1.03
C MET A 18 -22.33 -5.91 2.34
N VAL A 19 -21.19 -6.58 2.28
CA VAL A 19 -20.38 -6.82 3.48
C VAL A 19 -19.95 -5.42 3.94
N LEU A 20 -20.65 -4.89 4.96
CA LEU A 20 -20.16 -3.72 5.69
C LEU A 20 -18.70 -3.98 6.08
N ALA A 21 -17.85 -2.97 5.92
CA ALA A 21 -16.50 -3.03 6.47
C ALA A 21 -16.63 -3.41 7.95
N ALA A 22 -16.03 -4.53 8.34
CA ALA A 22 -16.15 -5.01 9.72
C ALA A 22 -15.26 -4.21 10.69
N GLY A 23 -14.87 -2.99 10.32
CA GLY A 23 -14.20 -2.02 11.18
C GLY A 23 -14.50 -0.60 10.73
N SER A 24 -14.72 0.28 11.70
CA SER A 24 -15.08 1.68 11.52
C SER A 24 -14.85 2.46 12.80
N GLY A 25 -14.89 3.78 12.71
CA GLY A 25 -14.84 4.63 13.89
C GLY A 25 -14.87 6.10 13.58
N THR A 26 -14.47 6.90 14.55
CA THR A 26 -14.32 8.35 14.41
C THR A 26 -12.94 8.76 14.87
N VAL A 27 -12.30 9.63 14.10
CA VAL A 27 -11.15 10.41 14.57
C VAL A 27 -11.61 11.84 14.81
N TYR A 28 -11.22 12.39 15.94
CA TYR A 28 -11.40 13.81 16.24
C TYR A 28 -10.04 14.49 16.12
N HIS A 29 -10.00 15.63 15.47
CA HIS A 29 -8.82 16.46 15.33
C HIS A 29 -9.22 17.93 15.50
N ASP A 30 -8.70 18.59 16.53
CA ASP A 30 -8.98 20.00 16.83
C ASP A 30 -10.49 20.30 16.91
N GLY A 31 -11.26 19.42 17.55
CA GLY A 31 -12.71 19.58 17.70
C GLY A 31 -13.53 19.11 16.50
N HIS A 32 -12.90 18.77 15.38
CA HIS A 32 -13.58 18.26 14.19
C HIS A 32 -13.64 16.74 14.19
N ALA A 33 -14.84 16.19 14.08
CA ALA A 33 -15.08 14.75 13.98
C ALA A 33 -15.12 14.31 12.52
N THR A 34 -14.31 13.31 12.18
CA THR A 34 -14.32 12.67 10.86
C THR A 34 -14.63 11.18 11.02
N ALA A 35 -15.68 10.73 10.32
CA ALA A 35 -16.06 9.33 10.29
C ALA A 35 -15.09 8.54 9.39
N LEU A 36 -14.55 7.45 9.93
CA LEU A 36 -13.72 6.49 9.21
C LEU A 36 -14.57 5.25 8.91
N ALA A 37 -15.27 5.28 7.79
CA ALA A 37 -16.28 4.28 7.44
C ALA A 37 -15.67 2.97 6.89
N HIS A 38 -14.37 2.96 6.62
CA HIS A 38 -13.68 1.82 6.02
C HIS A 38 -12.47 1.42 6.85
N ALA A 39 -12.21 0.12 6.89
CA ALA A 39 -11.00 -0.40 7.51
C ALA A 39 -10.46 -1.62 6.77
N TYR A 40 -9.14 -1.82 6.86
CA TYR A 40 -8.43 -2.97 6.31
C TYR A 40 -7.27 -3.35 7.23
N ALA A 41 -6.97 -4.65 7.36
CA ALA A 41 -5.89 -5.14 8.19
C ALA A 41 -4.99 -6.11 7.44
N TYR A 42 -3.69 -6.08 7.73
CA TYR A 42 -2.70 -7.02 7.18
C TYR A 42 -1.47 -7.13 8.08
N ARG A 43 -0.71 -8.20 7.87
CA ARG A 43 0.63 -8.35 8.44
C ARG A 43 1.67 -7.71 7.51
N THR A 44 2.62 -7.01 8.11
CA THR A 44 3.78 -6.42 7.43
C THR A 44 5.00 -6.57 8.35
N PRO A 45 6.24 -6.66 7.81
CA PRO A 45 7.44 -6.66 8.62
C PRO A 45 7.46 -5.47 9.58
N ASP A 46 7.92 -5.71 10.81
CA ASP A 46 8.09 -4.63 11.78
C ASP A 46 9.20 -3.68 11.27
N PRO A 47 8.94 -2.36 11.20
CA PRO A 47 9.93 -1.40 10.78
C PRO A 47 11.19 -1.37 11.68
N PHE A 48 11.07 -1.76 12.95
CA PHE A 48 12.18 -1.74 13.92
C PHE A 48 12.87 -3.10 14.08
N ASP A 49 12.26 -4.19 13.62
CA ASP A 49 12.79 -5.56 13.71
C ASP A 49 12.27 -6.41 12.54
N LYS A 50 13.03 -6.47 11.45
CA LYS A 50 12.58 -7.11 10.19
C LYS A 50 12.28 -8.61 10.31
N ASP A 51 12.73 -9.26 11.39
CA ASP A 51 12.44 -10.66 11.67
C ASP A 51 11.06 -10.85 12.33
N LYS A 52 10.41 -9.75 12.73
CA LYS A 52 9.06 -9.73 13.31
C LYS A 52 8.03 -9.19 12.32
N GLN A 53 6.77 -9.44 12.65
CA GLN A 53 5.61 -8.94 11.93
C GLN A 53 4.73 -8.17 12.89
N ILE A 54 4.24 -7.02 12.45
CA ILE A 54 3.18 -6.28 13.12
C ILE A 54 1.84 -6.51 12.41
N THR A 55 0.73 -6.34 13.14
CA THR A 55 -0.58 -6.13 12.52
C THR A 55 -0.75 -4.65 12.25
N ARG A 56 -0.89 -4.26 10.99
CA ARG A 56 -1.32 -2.92 10.62
C ARG A 56 -2.82 -2.91 10.39
N ILE A 57 -3.54 -2.04 11.07
CA ILE A 57 -4.97 -1.80 10.90
C ILE A 57 -5.16 -0.37 10.40
N VAL A 58 -5.65 -0.24 9.17
CA VAL A 58 -5.87 1.04 8.50
C VAL A 58 -7.35 1.38 8.60
N PHE A 59 -7.68 2.55 9.15
CA PHE A 59 -9.02 3.14 9.15
C PHE A 59 -9.02 4.39 8.28
N THR A 60 -10.05 4.60 7.47
CA THR A 60 -10.10 5.75 6.56
C THR A 60 -11.53 6.17 6.21
N ASP A 61 -11.67 7.43 5.82
CA ASP A 61 -12.91 8.02 5.28
C ASP A 61 -13.19 7.63 3.82
N ARG A 62 -12.25 6.97 3.13
CA ARG A 62 -12.38 6.56 1.72
C ARG A 62 -12.41 5.04 1.57
N ALA A 63 -13.16 4.54 0.59
CA ALA A 63 -13.19 3.11 0.28
C ALA A 63 -11.81 2.58 -0.13
N ILE A 64 -11.49 1.36 0.31
CA ILE A 64 -10.27 0.63 -0.05
C ILE A 64 -10.64 -0.50 -1.03
N ASP A 65 -9.94 -0.62 -2.15
CA ASP A 65 -9.95 -1.82 -2.96
C ASP A 65 -9.10 -2.90 -2.27
N ALA A 66 -9.77 -3.67 -1.41
CA ALA A 66 -9.17 -4.72 -0.62
C ALA A 66 -8.53 -5.83 -1.47
N ALA A 67 -9.05 -6.10 -2.67
CA ALA A 67 -8.47 -7.11 -3.56
C ALA A 67 -7.13 -6.63 -4.12
N ALA A 68 -7.08 -5.37 -4.56
CA ALA A 68 -5.83 -4.75 -5.03
C ALA A 68 -4.76 -4.73 -3.92
N VAL A 69 -5.13 -4.39 -2.68
CA VAL A 69 -4.18 -4.39 -1.54
C VAL A 69 -3.76 -5.81 -1.19
N ARG A 70 -4.68 -6.79 -1.15
CA ARG A 70 -4.36 -8.19 -0.86
C ARG A 70 -3.30 -8.75 -1.80
N ASP A 71 -3.46 -8.47 -3.09
CA ASP A 71 -2.64 -9.03 -4.17
C ASP A 71 -1.35 -8.23 -4.44
N ALA A 72 -1.19 -7.07 -3.79
CA ALA A 72 0.00 -6.24 -3.91
C ALA A 72 1.23 -6.89 -3.25
N ALA A 73 2.39 -6.81 -3.93
CA ALA A 73 3.67 -7.23 -3.37
C ALA A 73 4.10 -6.38 -2.16
N ASN A 74 3.79 -5.08 -2.21
CA ASN A 74 3.94 -4.15 -1.09
C ASN A 74 2.57 -3.53 -0.79
N ARG A 75 2.00 -3.90 0.36
CA ARG A 75 0.65 -3.47 0.77
C ARG A 75 0.62 -2.03 1.29
N ASP A 76 1.70 -1.59 1.94
CA ASP A 76 1.83 -0.22 2.43
C ASP A 76 1.78 0.75 1.25
N ASP A 77 2.55 0.45 0.20
CA ASP A 77 2.57 1.18 -1.06
C ASP A 77 1.18 1.23 -1.75
N ALA A 78 0.49 0.09 -1.84
CA ALA A 78 -0.83 0.01 -2.47
C ALA A 78 -1.89 0.79 -1.68
N ILE A 79 -1.80 0.79 -0.36
CA ILE A 79 -2.67 1.58 0.53
C ILE A 79 -2.39 3.08 0.36
N ASP A 80 -1.13 3.49 0.32
CA ASP A 80 -0.75 4.90 0.17
C ASP A 80 -1.21 5.48 -1.18
N GLU A 81 -1.14 4.70 -2.27
CA GLU A 81 -1.65 5.11 -3.59
C GLU A 81 -3.16 5.33 -3.61
N GLN A 82 -3.94 4.46 -2.99
CA GLN A 82 -5.40 4.59 -2.95
C GLN A 82 -5.87 5.73 -2.05
N LEU A 83 -5.15 5.99 -0.96
CA LEU A 83 -5.57 6.88 0.12
C LEU A 83 -4.85 8.23 0.10
N HIS A 84 -4.26 8.62 -1.03
CA HIS A 84 -3.68 9.96 -1.18
C HIS A 84 -4.74 11.05 -0.89
N GLY A 85 -4.42 11.94 0.05
CA GLY A 85 -5.29 13.02 0.52
C GLY A 85 -6.53 12.57 1.32
N ALA A 86 -6.64 11.30 1.69
CA ALA A 86 -7.73 10.79 2.53
C ALA A 86 -7.42 11.02 4.02
N THR A 87 -8.46 11.10 4.85
CA THR A 87 -8.28 11.00 6.31
C THR A 87 -8.03 9.55 6.66
N ARG A 88 -6.95 9.28 7.40
CA ARG A 88 -6.53 7.93 7.75
C ARG A 88 -5.88 7.85 9.12
N VAL A 89 -6.18 6.76 9.83
CA VAL A 89 -5.53 6.34 11.06
C VAL A 89 -4.97 4.93 10.85
N ASP A 90 -3.67 4.76 11.06
CA ASP A 90 -3.01 3.45 11.09
C ASP A 90 -2.74 3.07 12.54
N LEU A 91 -3.37 2.01 13.02
CA LEU A 91 -3.09 1.39 14.30
C LEU A 91 -2.17 0.19 14.07
N ASN A 92 -0.94 0.28 14.56
CA ASN A 92 0.05 -0.78 14.47
C ASN A 92 0.12 -1.55 15.79
N LEU A 93 -0.12 -2.85 15.73
CA LEU A 93 -0.03 -3.75 16.86
C LEU A 93 1.17 -4.67 16.73
N GLU A 94 1.91 -4.82 17.83
CA GLU A 94 2.93 -5.83 17.98
C GLU A 94 2.34 -7.25 17.89
N ALA A 95 3.21 -8.25 17.75
CA ALA A 95 2.79 -9.66 17.71
C ALA A 95 2.04 -10.10 18.99
N ASP A 96 2.37 -9.52 20.14
CA ASP A 96 1.70 -9.78 21.43
C ASP A 96 0.36 -9.02 21.59
N GLY A 97 0.00 -8.17 20.62
CA GLY A 97 -1.22 -7.37 20.62
C GLY A 97 -1.10 -6.03 21.35
N SER A 98 0.08 -5.65 21.86
CA SER A 98 0.32 -4.29 22.34
C SER A 98 0.38 -3.29 21.18
N VAL A 99 0.10 -2.01 21.45
CA VAL A 99 0.17 -0.95 20.42
C VAL A 99 1.61 -0.50 20.28
N GLN A 100 2.17 -0.66 19.08
CA GLN A 100 3.48 -0.13 18.73
C GLN A 100 3.40 1.39 18.56
N ASN A 101 2.56 1.82 17.62
CA ASN A 101 2.32 3.22 17.31
C ASN A 101 1.00 3.43 16.57
N ILE A 102 0.59 4.69 16.52
CA ILE A 102 -0.54 5.18 15.75
C ILE A 102 -0.04 6.26 14.81
N ASN A 103 -0.31 6.10 13.52
CA ASN A 103 -0.03 7.14 12.53
C ASN A 103 -1.34 7.75 12.06
N THR A 104 -1.32 9.05 11.81
CA THR A 104 -2.47 9.79 11.29
C THR A 104 -2.07 10.56 10.04
N ARG A 105 -2.99 10.62 9.07
CA ARG A 105 -2.97 11.55 7.95
C ARG A 105 -4.32 12.24 7.90
N ILE A 106 -4.35 13.55 8.09
CA ILE A 106 -5.58 14.35 8.13
C ILE A 106 -5.33 15.63 7.31
N GLY A 107 -5.86 15.66 6.08
CA GLY A 107 -5.47 16.68 5.10
C GLY A 107 -3.96 16.61 4.82
N ASP A 108 -3.29 17.77 4.89
CA ASP A 108 -1.84 17.87 4.74
C ASP A 108 -1.06 17.60 6.05
N SER A 109 -1.77 17.37 7.16
CA SER A 109 -1.16 17.06 8.45
C SER A 109 -0.86 15.58 8.57
N SER A 110 0.32 15.26 9.10
CA SER A 110 0.67 13.90 9.52
C SER A 110 1.17 13.90 10.95
N GLY A 111 0.89 12.81 11.66
CA GLY A 111 1.32 12.65 13.05
C GLY A 111 1.62 11.19 13.36
N SER A 112 2.59 10.97 14.25
CA SER A 112 2.92 9.65 14.79
C SER A 112 2.96 9.74 16.32
N GLN A 113 2.38 8.75 16.97
CA GLN A 113 2.32 8.65 18.43
C GLN A 113 2.62 7.21 18.84
N SER A 114 3.65 7.00 19.65
CA SER A 114 3.95 5.68 20.24
C SER A 114 2.87 5.28 21.25
N GLY A 115 2.77 3.98 21.55
CA GLY A 115 1.89 3.48 22.60
C GLY A 115 2.23 4.09 23.97
N SER A 116 1.35 4.90 24.58
CA SER A 116 1.65 5.61 25.83
C SER A 116 0.49 5.80 26.82
N GLY A 117 -0.38 4.80 27.00
CA GLY A 117 -1.33 4.72 28.13
C GLY A 117 -2.50 5.72 28.14
N TRP A 118 -2.53 6.66 27.19
CA TRP A 118 -3.64 7.61 26.97
C TRP A 118 -4.84 6.99 26.23
N TYR A 119 -4.75 5.72 25.86
CA TYR A 119 -5.81 4.95 25.21
C TYR A 119 -6.10 3.65 25.97
N THR A 120 -7.21 3.01 25.60
CA THR A 120 -7.53 1.64 25.94
C THR A 120 -7.70 0.85 24.66
N LEU A 121 -6.93 -0.24 24.54
CA LEU A 121 -7.10 -1.26 23.51
C LEU A 121 -7.73 -2.49 24.17
N THR A 122 -8.86 -2.94 23.64
CA THR A 122 -9.47 -4.21 24.03
C THR A 122 -9.43 -5.16 22.84
N LEU A 123 -8.61 -6.20 22.91
CA LEU A 123 -8.56 -7.25 21.90
C LEU A 123 -9.44 -8.42 22.30
N LYS A 124 -10.34 -8.81 21.40
CA LYS A 124 -11.07 -10.08 21.48
C LYS A 124 -10.32 -11.19 20.75
N ARG A 125 -9.60 -10.82 19.68
CA ARG A 125 -8.84 -11.76 18.85
C ARG A 125 -7.69 -11.06 18.14
N ASN A 126 -6.54 -11.72 18.06
CA ASN A 126 -5.40 -11.32 17.24
C ASN A 126 -4.61 -12.59 16.90
N ASP A 127 -4.93 -13.22 15.77
CA ASP A 127 -4.23 -14.41 15.27
C ASP A 127 -3.80 -14.25 13.82
N ASP A 128 -3.39 -15.32 13.15
CA ASP A 128 -2.93 -15.29 11.76
C ASP A 128 -4.03 -14.99 10.74
N LYS A 129 -5.31 -15.12 11.14
CA LYS A 129 -6.47 -15.02 10.24
C LYS A 129 -7.34 -13.83 10.52
N ARG A 130 -7.36 -13.31 11.75
CA ARG A 130 -8.30 -12.26 12.16
C ARG A 130 -7.78 -11.42 13.29
N VAL A 131 -8.11 -10.13 13.23
CA VAL A 131 -7.92 -9.16 14.30
C VAL A 131 -9.25 -8.51 14.66
N GLU A 132 -9.61 -8.55 15.95
CA GLU A 132 -10.89 -8.05 16.46
C GLU A 132 -10.71 -7.37 17.81
N GLY A 133 -11.29 -6.18 17.93
CA GLY A 133 -11.18 -5.36 19.13
C GLY A 133 -11.75 -3.96 18.97
N SER A 134 -11.39 -3.13 19.94
CA SER A 134 -11.71 -1.70 19.97
C SER A 134 -10.53 -0.92 20.50
N PHE A 135 -10.36 0.30 20.00
CA PHE A 135 -9.33 1.23 20.40
C PHE A 135 -9.98 2.58 20.66
N HIS A 136 -9.84 3.11 21.87
CA HIS A 136 -10.36 4.45 22.19
C HIS A 136 -9.39 5.25 23.05
N SER A 137 -9.37 6.56 22.87
CA SER A 137 -8.70 7.49 23.78
C SER A 137 -9.40 7.50 25.15
N ASN A 138 -8.64 7.68 26.23
CA ASN A 138 -9.13 7.64 27.61
C ASN A 138 -9.69 8.99 28.07
N ASP A 139 -9.17 10.11 27.55
CA ASP A 139 -9.59 11.46 27.94
C ASP A 139 -10.57 12.06 26.92
N GLU A 140 -11.86 12.04 27.24
CA GLU A 140 -12.89 12.62 26.38
C GLU A 140 -12.76 14.15 26.19
N SER A 141 -12.06 14.86 27.07
CA SER A 141 -11.89 16.30 26.94
C SER A 141 -11.10 16.67 25.68
N GLU A 142 -10.21 15.79 25.22
CA GLU A 142 -9.43 15.96 23.99
C GLU A 142 -10.28 15.97 22.73
N LYS A 143 -11.52 15.43 22.76
CA LYS A 143 -12.46 15.54 21.62
C LYS A 143 -12.67 16.98 21.16
N LYS A 144 -12.46 17.97 22.04
CA LYS A 144 -12.70 19.40 21.78
C LYS A 144 -11.46 20.20 21.36
N SER A 145 -10.26 19.66 21.54
CA SER A 145 -9.02 20.45 21.41
C SER A 145 -7.77 19.64 21.06
N GLY A 146 -7.91 18.35 20.76
CA GLY A 146 -6.79 17.46 20.48
C GLY A 146 -7.18 16.30 19.57
N ARG A 147 -6.33 15.27 19.55
CA ARG A 147 -6.57 14.03 18.81
C ARG A 147 -7.25 13.00 19.69
N TYR A 148 -8.47 12.61 19.33
CA TYR A 148 -9.21 11.57 20.02
C TYR A 148 -9.64 10.49 19.03
N TYR A 149 -9.61 9.22 19.46
CA TYR A 149 -10.00 8.09 18.62
C TYR A 149 -11.10 7.28 19.30
N ASP A 150 -12.05 6.82 18.50
CA ASP A 150 -13.08 5.84 18.88
C ASP A 150 -13.26 4.86 17.74
N LEU A 151 -12.57 3.72 17.80
CA LEU A 151 -12.41 2.79 16.70
C LEU A 151 -12.83 1.37 17.12
N THR A 152 -13.48 0.66 16.22
CA THR A 152 -13.86 -0.74 16.38
C THR A 152 -13.49 -1.54 15.13
N PHE A 153 -13.08 -2.78 15.30
CA PHE A 153 -12.62 -3.61 14.19
C PHE A 153 -12.83 -5.10 14.46
N ALA A 154 -13.10 -5.85 13.40
CA ALA A 154 -13.30 -7.28 13.34
C ALA A 154 -12.94 -7.75 11.92
N LEU A 155 -11.65 -7.64 11.57
CA LEU A 155 -11.13 -7.71 10.21
C LEU A 155 -10.38 -9.02 9.98
N ASP A 156 -10.61 -9.63 8.81
CA ASP A 156 -9.83 -10.77 8.37
C ASP A 156 -8.46 -10.32 7.85
N LEU A 157 -7.44 -11.12 8.15
CA LEU A 157 -6.07 -10.89 7.68
C LEU A 157 -5.84 -11.70 6.41
N PRO A 158 -5.46 -11.05 5.30
CA PRO A 158 -5.11 -11.78 4.09
C PRO A 158 -3.84 -12.61 4.31
N ALA A 159 -3.78 -13.80 3.72
CA ALA A 159 -2.54 -14.54 3.58
C ALA A 159 -1.50 -13.70 2.81
N ALA A 160 -0.21 -14.06 2.89
CA ALA A 160 0.83 -13.43 2.09
C ALA A 160 0.47 -13.43 0.59
N PRO A 161 0.80 -12.38 -0.17
CA PRO A 161 0.46 -12.32 -1.59
C PRO A 161 1.17 -13.44 -2.35
N ASP A 162 0.42 -14.14 -3.21
CA ASP A 162 1.00 -15.11 -4.14
C ASP A 162 1.62 -14.38 -5.34
N LEU A 163 2.93 -14.14 -5.26
CA LEU A 163 3.73 -13.48 -6.30
C LEU A 163 4.15 -14.42 -7.43
N GLY A 164 3.77 -15.70 -7.38
CA GLY A 164 4.10 -16.71 -8.37
C GLY A 164 5.51 -17.28 -8.26
N ALA A 165 5.95 -17.94 -9.32
CA ALA A 165 7.19 -18.70 -9.34
C ALA A 165 8.42 -17.80 -9.15
N ALA A 166 9.42 -18.30 -8.43
CA ALA A 166 10.70 -17.61 -8.31
C ALA A 166 11.36 -17.45 -9.69
N LEU A 167 11.90 -16.26 -9.93
CA LEU A 167 12.67 -15.97 -11.13
C LEU A 167 14.06 -16.62 -11.08
N PRO A 168 14.72 -16.80 -12.24
CA PRO A 168 16.11 -17.26 -12.28
C PRO A 168 17.05 -16.37 -11.45
N ALA A 169 18.22 -16.91 -11.10
CA ALA A 169 19.20 -16.24 -10.24
C ALA A 169 19.78 -14.94 -10.83
N ASP A 170 19.59 -14.68 -12.12
CA ASP A 170 19.96 -13.43 -12.81
C ASP A 170 18.76 -12.50 -13.07
N GLY A 171 17.57 -12.86 -12.56
CA GLY A 171 16.31 -12.15 -12.79
C GLY A 171 15.67 -12.39 -14.16
N GLY A 172 16.29 -13.19 -15.03
CA GLY A 172 15.77 -13.54 -16.36
C GLY A 172 15.48 -12.33 -17.25
N ALA A 173 14.44 -12.45 -18.08
CA ALA A 173 14.04 -11.40 -19.03
C ALA A 173 13.56 -10.11 -18.32
N GLN A 174 12.94 -10.26 -17.15
CA GLN A 174 12.44 -9.19 -16.30
C GLN A 174 13.60 -8.35 -15.76
N GLY A 175 14.61 -9.01 -15.19
CA GLY A 175 15.82 -8.34 -14.68
C GLY A 175 16.58 -7.62 -15.78
N LYS A 176 16.73 -8.26 -16.96
CA LYS A 176 17.34 -7.61 -18.13
C LYS A 176 16.59 -6.35 -18.57
N ALA A 177 15.26 -6.38 -18.55
CA ALA A 177 14.44 -5.22 -18.92
C ALA A 177 14.60 -4.07 -17.92
N TYR A 178 14.65 -4.35 -16.61
CA TYR A 178 14.89 -3.33 -15.59
C TYR A 178 16.31 -2.74 -15.67
N LEU A 179 17.33 -3.54 -15.94
CA LEU A 179 18.68 -3.01 -16.18
C LEU A 179 18.75 -2.11 -17.43
N ALA A 180 17.99 -2.43 -18.48
CA ALA A 180 17.84 -1.56 -19.65
C ALA A 180 17.12 -0.25 -19.31
N HIS A 181 16.09 -0.30 -18.44
CA HIS A 181 15.45 0.89 -17.89
C HIS A 181 16.45 1.81 -17.17
N LEU A 182 17.23 1.27 -16.23
CA LEU A 182 18.25 2.04 -15.51
C LEU A 182 19.30 2.63 -16.46
N ALA A 183 19.69 1.92 -17.51
CA ALA A 183 20.62 2.44 -18.52
C ALA A 183 20.00 3.61 -19.31
N ALA A 184 18.74 3.51 -19.74
CA ALA A 184 18.02 4.58 -20.43
C ALA A 184 17.86 5.81 -19.53
N LEU A 185 17.50 5.60 -18.25
CA LEU A 185 17.37 6.65 -17.25
C LEU A 185 18.68 7.44 -17.10
N ARG A 186 19.81 6.74 -16.92
CA ARG A 186 21.12 7.40 -16.77
C ARG A 186 21.59 8.15 -18.02
N LYS A 187 21.21 7.67 -19.22
CA LYS A 187 21.52 8.37 -20.48
C LYS A 187 20.71 9.67 -20.63
N GLY A 188 19.58 9.78 -19.96
CA GLY A 188 18.66 10.92 -20.07
C GLY A 188 17.90 10.98 -21.38
N ASP A 189 17.79 9.84 -22.06
CA ASP A 189 17.04 9.70 -23.30
C ASP A 189 15.56 9.47 -22.97
N ILE A 190 14.77 10.54 -22.93
CA ILE A 190 13.38 10.52 -22.44
C ILE A 190 12.49 9.57 -23.26
N ASP A 191 12.67 9.54 -24.58
CA ASP A 191 11.88 8.66 -25.46
C ASP A 191 12.29 7.20 -25.26
N ALA A 192 13.58 6.90 -25.18
CA ALA A 192 14.06 5.55 -24.88
C ALA A 192 13.63 5.10 -23.46
N LEU A 193 13.65 6.01 -22.49
CA LEU A 193 13.20 5.76 -21.13
C LEU A 193 11.71 5.46 -21.09
N ALA A 194 10.88 6.28 -21.73
CA ALA A 194 9.44 6.05 -21.85
C ALA A 194 9.14 4.67 -22.47
N ALA A 195 9.92 4.24 -23.47
CA ALA A 195 9.79 2.91 -24.06
C ALA A 195 10.14 1.76 -23.10
N THR A 196 10.76 1.98 -21.95
CA THR A 196 11.03 0.95 -20.93
C THR A 196 9.98 0.90 -19.82
N MET A 197 9.02 1.84 -19.81
CA MET A 197 7.97 1.96 -18.81
C MET A 197 6.64 1.42 -19.34
N THR A 198 5.70 1.11 -18.43
CA THR A 198 4.31 0.82 -18.83
C THR A 198 3.72 2.04 -19.52
N LYS A 199 2.71 1.83 -20.38
CA LYS A 199 2.08 2.95 -21.10
C LYS A 199 1.62 4.07 -20.16
N ALA A 200 0.97 3.72 -19.05
CA ALA A 200 0.50 4.70 -18.07
C ALA A 200 1.64 5.54 -17.48
N ARG A 201 2.77 4.91 -17.11
CA ARG A 201 3.93 5.60 -16.54
C ARG A 201 4.69 6.42 -17.60
N ALA A 202 4.75 5.91 -18.83
CA ALA A 202 5.33 6.63 -19.97
C ALA A 202 4.51 7.89 -20.29
N GLU A 203 3.18 7.80 -20.32
CA GLU A 203 2.29 8.95 -20.54
C GLU A 203 2.48 10.02 -19.47
N GLN A 204 2.61 9.63 -18.19
CA GLN A 204 2.92 10.55 -17.11
C GLN A 204 4.27 11.24 -17.29
N LEU A 205 5.34 10.51 -17.60
CA LEU A 205 6.65 11.11 -17.88
C LEU A 205 6.57 12.12 -19.03
N LEU A 206 5.90 11.73 -20.12
CA LEU A 206 5.80 12.54 -21.33
C LEU A 206 4.89 13.75 -21.18
N SER A 207 3.86 13.70 -20.32
CA SER A 207 2.99 14.86 -20.06
C SER A 207 3.76 16.00 -19.39
N HIS A 208 4.77 15.68 -18.57
CA HIS A 208 5.59 16.66 -17.87
C HIS A 208 6.80 17.14 -18.67
N ARG A 209 7.11 16.55 -19.84
CA ARG A 209 8.39 16.81 -20.55
C ARG A 209 8.62 18.27 -20.99
N ASN A 210 7.54 19.05 -21.07
CA ASN A 210 7.57 20.45 -21.47
C ASN A 210 7.43 21.41 -20.28
N ASP A 211 7.30 20.89 -19.06
CA ASP A 211 7.20 21.72 -17.86
C ASP A 211 8.53 22.48 -17.68
N PRO A 212 8.50 23.75 -17.23
CA PRO A 212 9.70 24.56 -17.05
C PRO A 212 10.75 23.88 -16.16
N ASP A 213 10.26 23.13 -15.16
CA ASP A 213 11.07 22.48 -14.15
C ASP A 213 11.40 21.02 -14.49
N PHE A 214 10.94 20.50 -15.63
CA PHE A 214 11.11 19.10 -16.01
C PHE A 214 12.57 18.67 -15.97
N LYS A 215 13.46 19.50 -16.52
CA LYS A 215 14.89 19.20 -16.54
C LYS A 215 15.47 19.04 -15.14
N MET A 216 15.13 19.94 -14.23
CA MET A 216 15.61 19.89 -12.84
C MET A 216 15.06 18.65 -12.12
N MET A 217 13.75 18.39 -12.25
CA MET A 217 13.12 17.21 -11.68
C MET A 217 13.72 15.92 -12.25
N PHE A 218 13.99 15.88 -13.56
CA PHE A 218 14.57 14.73 -14.20
C PHE A 218 16.02 14.49 -13.79
N GLU A 219 16.85 15.54 -13.70
CA GLU A 219 18.21 15.46 -13.16
C GLU A 219 18.21 14.94 -11.71
N PHE A 220 17.23 15.35 -10.90
CA PHE A 220 17.04 14.80 -9.56
C PHE A 220 16.72 13.29 -9.59
N ILE A 221 15.78 12.85 -10.43
CA ILE A 221 15.45 11.43 -10.61
C ILE A 221 16.67 10.63 -11.09
N GLN A 222 17.44 11.16 -12.04
CA GLN A 222 18.69 10.54 -12.48
C GLN A 222 19.72 10.45 -11.37
N GLY A 223 19.85 11.50 -10.56
CA GLY A 223 20.73 11.55 -9.40
C GLY A 223 20.42 10.46 -8.39
N GLN A 224 19.13 10.20 -8.15
CA GLN A 224 18.59 9.20 -7.22
C GLN A 224 18.50 7.78 -7.80
N ALA A 225 18.78 7.59 -9.10
CA ALA A 225 18.71 6.29 -9.74
C ALA A 225 19.66 5.28 -9.08
N LEU A 226 19.18 4.05 -8.87
CA LEU A 226 19.96 2.96 -8.29
C LEU A 226 21.29 2.77 -9.02
N ARG A 227 22.40 2.74 -8.30
CA ARG A 227 23.77 2.52 -8.80
C ARG A 227 24.27 1.14 -8.37
N GLU A 228 25.20 0.58 -9.14
CA GLU A 228 25.79 -0.75 -8.89
C GLU A 228 24.72 -1.85 -8.62
N PRO A 229 23.67 -1.98 -9.45
CA PRO A 229 22.54 -2.85 -9.17
C PRO A 229 22.97 -4.32 -9.12
N LYS A 230 22.65 -4.99 -8.02
CA LYS A 230 22.83 -6.42 -7.79
C LYS A 230 21.47 -7.06 -7.56
N TYR A 231 21.09 -7.99 -8.43
CA TYR A 231 19.85 -8.73 -8.28
C TYR A 231 19.91 -9.60 -7.00
N VAL A 232 18.81 -9.62 -6.24
CA VAL A 232 18.68 -10.39 -5.01
C VAL A 232 17.74 -11.58 -5.23
N LYS A 233 16.51 -11.29 -5.62
CA LYS A 233 15.44 -12.27 -5.84
C LYS A 233 14.31 -11.63 -6.65
N GLY A 234 13.36 -12.45 -7.04
CA GLY A 234 12.15 -11.99 -7.69
C GLY A 234 11.20 -13.13 -7.97
N ASN A 235 9.97 -12.77 -8.28
CA ASN A 235 8.88 -13.70 -8.56
C ASN A 235 8.09 -13.21 -9.77
N SER A 236 7.44 -14.12 -10.48
CA SER A 236 6.56 -13.76 -11.58
C SER A 236 5.30 -14.61 -11.62
N LYS A 237 4.20 -13.94 -11.93
CA LYS A 237 2.86 -14.52 -12.06
C LYS A 237 2.16 -13.91 -13.27
N GLY A 238 1.98 -14.72 -14.31
CA GLY A 238 1.41 -14.26 -15.57
C GLY A 238 2.22 -13.10 -16.16
N ASP A 239 1.54 -11.99 -16.42
CA ASP A 239 2.13 -10.78 -16.99
C ASP A 239 2.72 -9.82 -15.95
N ARG A 240 2.83 -10.22 -14.67
CA ARG A 240 3.47 -9.41 -13.63
C ARG A 240 4.71 -10.08 -13.05
N ALA A 241 5.64 -9.25 -12.60
CA ALA A 241 6.78 -9.71 -11.83
C ALA A 241 7.21 -8.67 -10.79
N THR A 242 7.79 -9.15 -9.70
CA THR A 242 8.44 -8.31 -8.68
C THR A 242 9.90 -8.71 -8.62
N LEU A 243 10.80 -7.72 -8.64
CA LEU A 243 12.24 -7.90 -8.53
C LEU A 243 12.73 -7.14 -7.31
N GLU A 244 13.73 -7.69 -6.64
CA GLU A 244 14.48 -7.02 -5.59
C GLU A 244 15.93 -6.86 -6.02
N TYR A 245 16.42 -5.64 -5.94
CA TYR A 245 17.81 -5.29 -6.17
C TYR A 245 18.42 -4.65 -4.92
N ARG A 246 19.72 -4.84 -4.72
CA ARG A 246 20.55 -4.01 -3.86
C ARG A 246 21.48 -3.16 -4.70
N GLY A 247 21.88 -2.02 -4.18
CA GLY A 247 22.84 -1.14 -4.84
C GLY A 247 23.13 0.07 -3.97
N LYS A 248 23.48 1.17 -4.62
CA LYS A 248 23.71 2.46 -3.96
C LYS A 248 22.76 3.53 -4.48
N ASP A 249 22.41 4.49 -3.66
CA ASP A 249 21.72 5.71 -4.10
C ASP A 249 22.71 6.72 -4.75
N GLY A 250 22.21 7.93 -5.01
CA GLY A 250 23.00 9.04 -5.55
C GLY A 250 24.17 9.49 -4.66
N ASP A 251 24.00 9.33 -3.35
CA ASP A 251 24.90 9.76 -2.29
C ASP A 251 25.89 8.64 -1.88
N GLY A 252 25.70 7.44 -2.42
CA GLY A 252 26.55 6.29 -2.20
C GLY A 252 26.12 5.38 -1.03
N ASN A 253 24.97 5.64 -0.40
CA ASN A 253 24.43 4.81 0.66
C ASN A 253 23.89 3.49 0.10
N GLU A 254 24.00 2.41 0.86
CA GLU A 254 23.39 1.15 0.48
C GLU A 254 21.86 1.24 0.54
N VAL A 255 21.23 0.79 -0.54
CA VAL A 255 19.78 0.79 -0.68
C VAL A 255 19.28 -0.52 -1.27
N LYS A 256 18.02 -0.82 -0.94
CA LYS A 256 17.25 -1.90 -1.54
C LYS A 256 16.16 -1.29 -2.42
N SER A 257 16.07 -1.75 -3.66
CA SER A 257 15.02 -1.36 -4.62
C SER A 257 14.07 -2.53 -4.86
N THR A 258 12.78 -2.29 -4.72
CA THR A 258 11.71 -3.21 -5.09
C THR A 258 11.07 -2.70 -6.38
N VAL A 259 11.05 -3.55 -7.40
CA VAL A 259 10.66 -3.20 -8.76
C VAL A 259 9.46 -4.02 -9.17
N SER A 260 8.37 -3.36 -9.53
CA SER A 260 7.19 -3.98 -10.16
C SER A 260 7.30 -3.85 -11.67
N MET A 261 7.14 -4.98 -12.36
CA MET A 261 7.21 -5.10 -13.80
C MET A 261 5.88 -5.61 -14.34
N LEU A 262 5.45 -5.05 -15.48
CA LEU A 262 4.29 -5.51 -16.22
C LEU A 262 4.72 -5.90 -17.65
N ARG A 263 4.18 -6.99 -18.16
CA ARG A 263 4.36 -7.40 -19.55
C ARG A 263 3.31 -6.72 -20.41
N GLU A 264 3.76 -5.81 -21.26
CA GLU A 264 2.91 -5.02 -22.15
C GLU A 264 3.47 -5.06 -23.57
N GLY A 265 2.63 -5.39 -24.56
CA GLY A 265 3.08 -5.52 -25.95
C GLY A 265 4.17 -6.60 -26.14
N GLY A 266 4.15 -7.64 -25.30
CA GLY A 266 5.14 -8.73 -25.33
C GLY A 266 6.49 -8.42 -24.67
N ALA A 267 6.71 -7.19 -24.21
CA ALA A 267 7.93 -6.76 -23.53
C ALA A 267 7.67 -6.49 -22.04
N TRP A 268 8.66 -6.76 -21.20
CA TRP A 268 8.63 -6.37 -19.80
C TRP A 268 8.93 -4.88 -19.66
N LYS A 269 8.11 -4.19 -18.87
CA LYS A 269 8.14 -2.75 -18.67
C LYS A 269 8.11 -2.42 -17.19
N LEU A 270 8.78 -1.34 -16.79
CA LEU A 270 8.71 -0.82 -15.44
C LEU A 270 7.32 -0.25 -15.16
N GLU A 271 6.62 -0.82 -14.18
CA GLU A 271 5.36 -0.29 -13.64
C GLU A 271 5.64 0.65 -12.46
N LYS A 272 6.48 0.19 -11.52
CA LYS A 272 6.82 0.95 -10.31
C LYS A 272 8.20 0.56 -9.79
N GLU A 273 8.87 1.50 -9.16
CA GLU A 273 10.08 1.29 -8.37
C GLU A 273 9.92 2.00 -7.03
N SER A 274 10.32 1.31 -5.96
CA SER A 274 10.40 1.87 -4.61
C SER A 274 11.76 1.53 -4.01
N THR A 275 12.45 2.55 -3.51
CA THR A 275 13.78 2.42 -2.92
C THR A 275 13.70 2.73 -1.43
N SER A 276 14.25 1.83 -0.62
CA SER A 276 14.38 1.99 0.83
C SER A 276 15.84 1.96 1.20
N ASN A 277 16.28 2.89 2.04
CA ASN A 277 17.61 2.82 2.64
C ASN A 277 17.68 1.58 3.52
N SER A 278 18.78 0.83 3.43
CA SER A 278 19.03 -0.27 4.36
C SER A 278 19.48 0.21 5.73
N LEU A 279 19.05 1.41 6.16
CA LEU A 279 19.14 1.82 7.56
C LEU A 279 17.98 1.15 8.27
N ASP A 280 18.18 -0.15 8.52
CA ASP A 280 18.00 -0.82 9.81
C ASP A 280 18.41 -2.29 9.66
#